data_AF-T1DLM8-F1
#
_entry.id   AF-T1DLM8-F1
#
_cell.length_a   1.000
_cell.length_b   1.000
_cell.length_c   1.000
_cell.angle_alpha   90.00
_cell.angle_beta   90.00
_cell.angle_gamma   90.00
#
_symmetry.space_group_name_H-M   'P 1'
#
loop_
_entity.id
_entity.type
_entity.pdbx_description
1 polymer ?
#
loop_
_entity_poly.entity_id
_entity_poly.type
_entity_poly.pdbx_seq_one_letter_code
_entity_poly.pdbx_strand_id
1 'polypeptide(L)'
;NIYKKCEDRKLTKDDEDEDVVDPFDEREIFDLIRNINDPEHPLTLEELHVLEQSCIKVDNEKNTVSILFTPTIPHCSMATLIGLSIRVKLLRALPPRFKVSVEINPGTHASEHSVNKQLSDKERVAAALENTHLMEVINQCISSPLK
;
A
#
# COMPACT_ATOMS: atom_id res chain seq x y z
N ASN A 1 23.61 1.93 10.59
CA ASN A 1 22.87 2.85 9.71
C ASN A 1 21.47 3.00 10.25
N ILE A 2 21.21 4.10 10.96
CA ILE A 2 19.88 4.39 11.53
C ILE A 2 19.04 4.90 10.37
N TYR A 3 18.00 4.14 10.01
CA TYR A 3 17.02 4.51 9.01
C TYR A 3 16.37 5.85 9.41
N LYS A 4 16.39 6.84 8.50
CA LYS A 4 15.71 8.13 8.71
C LYS A 4 14.34 8.02 8.04
N LYS A 5 13.27 7.86 8.85
CA LYS A 5 11.88 7.90 8.38
C LYS A 5 11.65 9.14 7.53
N CYS A 6 10.80 9.02 6.50
CA CYS A 6 10.39 10.18 5.71
C CYS A 6 9.80 11.25 6.64
N GLU A 7 10.29 12.49 6.53
CA GLU A 7 9.87 13.62 7.37
C GLU A 7 8.37 13.91 7.20
N ASP A 8 7.73 14.44 8.24
CA ASP A 8 6.30 14.77 8.23
C ASP A 8 5.94 15.73 7.07
N ARG A 9 4.72 15.58 6.53
CA ARG A 9 4.24 16.39 5.40
C ARG A 9 4.18 17.85 5.88
N LYS A 10 4.86 18.74 5.15
CA LYS A 10 4.74 20.18 5.39
C LYS A 10 3.45 20.64 4.72
N LEU A 11 2.51 21.12 5.52
CA LEU A 11 1.31 21.77 5.01
C LEU A 11 1.72 23.08 4.31
N THR A 12 1.23 23.25 3.10
CA THR A 12 1.36 24.46 2.31
C THR A 12 0.16 25.37 2.55
N LYS A 13 0.26 26.64 2.16
CA LYS A 13 -0.88 27.57 2.28
C LYS A 13 -2.05 27.17 1.38
N ASP A 14 -1.74 26.53 0.25
CA ASP A 14 -2.75 26.07 -0.70
C ASP A 14 -3.51 24.86 -0.14
N ASP A 15 -2.90 24.05 0.73
CA ASP A 15 -3.59 22.96 1.45
C ASP A 15 -4.63 23.50 2.47
N GLU A 16 -4.53 24.77 2.88
CA GLU A 16 -5.45 25.42 3.84
C GLU A 16 -6.52 26.28 3.14
N ASP A 17 -6.46 26.42 1.82
CA ASP A 17 -7.37 27.25 1.04
C ASP A 17 -8.53 26.41 0.48
N GLU A 18 -9.74 26.58 1.03
CA GLU A 18 -10.94 25.82 0.64
C GLU A 18 -11.36 26.06 -0.83
N ASP A 19 -10.89 27.14 -1.47
CA ASP A 19 -11.19 27.45 -2.86
C ASP A 19 -10.22 26.77 -3.85
N VAL A 20 -9.16 26.12 -3.34
CA VAL A 20 -8.16 25.40 -4.13
C VAL A 20 -8.46 23.90 -4.10
N VAL A 21 -8.50 23.27 -5.28
CA VAL A 21 -8.62 21.82 -5.37
C VAL A 21 -7.27 21.20 -4.99
N ASP A 22 -7.24 20.44 -3.89
CA ASP A 22 -6.10 19.60 -3.47
C ASP A 22 -6.23 18.20 -4.11
N PRO A 23 -5.45 17.86 -5.15
CA PRO A 23 -5.46 16.54 -5.76
C PRO A 23 -4.62 15.54 -4.95
N PHE A 24 -5.03 14.27 -4.96
CA PHE A 24 -4.23 13.20 -4.35
C PHE A 24 -2.84 13.14 -4.98
N ASP A 25 -1.79 13.14 -4.15
CA ASP A 25 -0.40 13.01 -4.59
C ASP A 25 0.23 11.69 -4.11
N GLU A 26 1.42 11.35 -4.62
CA GLU A 26 2.14 10.15 -4.22
C GLU A 26 2.47 10.14 -2.72
N ARG A 27 2.62 11.33 -2.13
CA ARG A 27 2.98 11.49 -0.72
C ARG A 27 1.82 11.11 0.19
N GLU A 28 0.61 11.55 -0.14
CA GLU A 28 -0.62 11.21 0.57
C GLU A 28 -0.86 9.71 0.52
N ILE A 29 -0.76 9.11 -0.68
CA ILE A 29 -0.87 7.65 -0.81
C ILE A 29 0.20 6.96 0.04
N PHE A 30 1.45 7.41 -0.01
CA PHE A 30 2.52 6.84 0.81
C PHE A 30 2.17 6.91 2.31
N ASP A 31 1.72 8.06 2.81
CA ASP A 31 1.37 8.23 4.21
C ASP A 31 0.21 7.32 4.66
N LEU A 32 -0.71 6.98 3.76
CA LEU A 32 -1.79 6.03 4.04
C LEU A 32 -1.30 4.59 4.27
N ILE A 33 -0.23 4.16 3.58
CA ILE A 33 0.21 2.75 3.57
C ILE A 33 1.59 2.50 4.19
N ARG A 34 2.39 3.53 4.46
CA ARG A 34 3.75 3.41 5.05
C ARG A 34 3.77 2.71 6.41
N ASN A 35 2.72 2.88 7.21
CA ASN A 35 2.61 2.35 8.56
C ASN A 35 1.91 0.97 8.64
N ILE A 36 1.61 0.33 7.50
CA ILE A 36 1.15 -1.06 7.51
C ILE A 36 2.25 -1.93 8.13
N ASN A 37 1.87 -2.80 9.06
CA ASN A 37 2.81 -3.73 9.69
C ASN A 37 3.02 -4.95 8.80
N ASP A 38 4.26 -5.42 8.79
CA ASP A 38 4.60 -6.70 8.19
C ASP A 38 3.96 -7.86 8.98
N PRO A 39 3.42 -8.89 8.32
CA PRO A 39 2.79 -10.01 9.00
C PRO A 39 3.78 -10.93 9.75
N GLU A 40 5.07 -10.88 9.42
CA GLU A 40 6.12 -11.74 10.02
C GLU A 40 7.03 -10.96 10.98
N HIS A 41 7.15 -9.65 10.82
CA HIS A 41 8.05 -8.80 11.59
C HIS A 41 7.33 -7.65 12.33
N PRO A 42 7.80 -7.25 13.53
CA PRO A 42 7.24 -6.13 14.28
C PRO A 42 7.72 -4.77 13.74
N LEU A 43 7.71 -4.63 12.40
CA LEU A 43 8.18 -3.46 11.66
C LEU A 43 7.18 -3.10 10.57
N THR A 44 7.14 -1.83 10.20
CA THR A 44 6.29 -1.31 9.14
C THR A 44 6.89 -1.57 7.75
N LEU A 45 6.05 -1.53 6.70
CA LEU A 45 6.50 -1.69 5.32
C LEU A 45 7.54 -0.63 4.92
N GLU A 46 7.44 0.58 5.46
CA GLU A 46 8.45 1.63 5.27
C GLU A 46 9.78 1.26 5.93
N GLU A 47 9.75 0.82 7.20
CA GLU A 47 10.97 0.46 7.96
C GLU A 47 11.72 -0.73 7.33
N LEU A 48 11.01 -1.60 6.62
CA LEU A 48 11.56 -2.74 5.92
C LEU A 48 11.97 -2.45 4.47
N HIS A 49 11.82 -1.21 3.98
CA HIS A 49 11.99 -0.86 2.56
C HIS A 49 11.12 -1.70 1.61
N VAL A 50 10.02 -2.25 2.12
CA VAL A 50 9.03 -2.96 1.30
C VAL A 50 8.26 -1.96 0.45
N LEU A 51 8.08 -0.75 0.97
CA LEU A 51 7.38 0.34 0.30
C LEU A 51 8.21 1.63 0.36
N GLU A 52 8.30 2.30 -0.78
CA GLU A 52 8.92 3.62 -0.92
C GLU A 52 7.97 4.57 -1.67
N GLN A 53 8.02 5.87 -1.36
CA GLN A 53 7.19 6.88 -2.06
C GLN A 53 7.46 6.89 -3.57
N SER A 54 8.70 6.65 -3.99
CA SER A 54 9.11 6.60 -5.41
C SER A 54 8.43 5.49 -6.21
N CYS A 55 7.90 4.46 -5.53
CA CYS A 55 7.24 3.31 -6.14
C CYS A 55 5.72 3.51 -6.29
N ILE A 56 5.22 4.70 -5.93
CA ILE A 56 3.81 5.07 -6.01
C ILE A 56 3.63 6.03 -7.18
N LYS A 57 2.55 5.84 -7.94
CA LYS A 57 2.14 6.73 -9.02
C LYS A 57 0.66 7.04 -8.91
N VAL A 58 0.31 8.33 -8.97
CA VAL A 58 -1.08 8.79 -8.93
C VAL A 58 -1.42 9.51 -10.22
N ASP A 59 -2.53 9.13 -10.84
CA ASP A 59 -3.09 9.82 -12.01
C ASP A 59 -4.54 10.21 -11.66
N ASN A 60 -4.72 11.47 -11.28
CA ASN A 60 -6.02 12.02 -10.88
C ASN A 60 -7.01 12.12 -12.03
N GLU A 61 -6.54 12.32 -13.26
CA GLU A 61 -7.38 12.43 -14.45
C GLU A 61 -7.97 11.06 -14.83
N LYS A 62 -7.14 10.02 -14.81
CA LYS A 62 -7.57 8.64 -15.08
C LYS A 62 -8.16 7.94 -13.87
N ASN A 63 -8.11 8.56 -12.70
CA ASN A 63 -8.48 7.98 -11.42
C ASN A 63 -7.75 6.66 -11.17
N THR A 64 -6.43 6.63 -11.32
CA THR A 64 -5.63 5.41 -11.10
C THR A 64 -4.54 5.65 -10.08
N VAL A 65 -4.35 4.68 -9.18
CA VAL A 65 -3.22 4.62 -8.25
C VAL A 65 -2.48 3.31 -8.50
N SER A 66 -1.19 3.40 -8.81
CA SER A 66 -0.34 2.24 -9.08
C SER A 66 0.77 2.18 -8.04
N ILE A 67 0.92 1.03 -7.41
CA ILE A 67 1.91 0.82 -6.34
C ILE A 67 2.76 -0.37 -6.68
N LEU A 68 4.07 -0.16 -6.59
CA LEU A 68 5.04 -1.23 -6.58
C LEU A 68 5.57 -1.43 -5.16
N PHE A 69 5.69 -2.69 -4.74
CA PHE A 69 6.30 -3.04 -3.46
C PHE A 69 7.36 -4.13 -3.64
N THR A 70 8.33 -4.15 -2.75
CA THR A 70 9.47 -5.07 -2.80
C THR A 70 9.39 -6.02 -1.61
N PRO A 71 9.05 -7.31 -1.78
CA PRO A 71 9.09 -8.25 -0.66
C PRO A 71 10.47 -8.30 0.01
N THR A 72 10.50 -8.54 1.31
CA THR A 72 11.74 -8.58 2.10
C THR A 72 12.74 -9.64 1.61
N ILE A 73 12.23 -10.74 1.06
CA ILE A 73 13.02 -11.83 0.48
C ILE A 73 12.42 -12.36 -0.84
N PRO A 74 13.23 -12.91 -1.77
CA PRO A 74 12.77 -13.37 -3.09
C PRO A 74 11.79 -14.57 -3.07
N HIS A 75 11.63 -15.22 -1.92
CA HIS A 75 10.74 -16.38 -1.73
C HIS A 75 9.71 -16.11 -0.62
N CYS A 76 9.37 -14.84 -0.37
CA CYS A 76 8.46 -14.44 0.69
C CYS A 76 7.07 -15.05 0.46
N SER A 77 6.68 -15.98 1.33
CA SER A 77 5.36 -16.61 1.29
C SER A 77 4.22 -15.61 1.56
N MET A 78 4.53 -14.49 2.23
CA MET A 78 3.60 -13.45 2.62
C MET A 78 3.49 -12.29 1.63
N ALA A 79 4.17 -12.34 0.48
CA ALA A 79 4.10 -11.28 -0.53
C ALA A 79 2.67 -10.98 -0.99
N THR A 80 1.84 -12.02 -1.14
CA THR A 80 0.42 -11.85 -1.48
C THR A 80 -0.36 -11.15 -0.37
N LEU A 81 -0.09 -11.51 0.89
CA LEU A 81 -0.76 -10.92 2.05
C LEU A 81 -0.39 -9.44 2.22
N ILE A 82 0.90 -9.09 2.04
CA ILE A 82 1.37 -7.70 2.02
C ILE A 82 0.63 -6.90 0.93
N GLY A 83 0.58 -7.43 -0.30
CA GLY A 83 -0.12 -6.78 -1.41
C GLY A 83 -1.63 -6.61 -1.16
N LEU A 84 -2.28 -7.61 -0.54
CA LEU A 84 -3.68 -7.52 -0.14
C LEU A 84 -3.90 -6.46 0.95
N SER A 85 -3.03 -6.39 1.96
CA SER A 85 -3.11 -5.39 3.02
C SER A 85 -3.00 -3.96 2.47
N ILE A 86 -2.07 -3.72 1.54
CA ILE A 86 -1.94 -2.44 0.82
C ILE A 86 -3.25 -2.13 0.06
N ARG A 87 -3.74 -3.10 -0.71
CA ARG A 87 -4.95 -2.93 -1.53
C ARG A 87 -6.19 -2.62 -0.68
N VAL A 88 -6.36 -3.31 0.46
CA VAL A 88 -7.48 -3.10 1.38
C VAL A 88 -7.38 -1.76 2.09
N LYS A 89 -6.19 -1.36 2.54
CA LYS A 89 -5.99 -0.06 3.18
C LYS A 89 -6.41 1.08 2.25
N LEU A 90 -6.00 1.02 0.99
CA LEU A 90 -6.33 2.04 0.00
C LEU A 90 -7.78 1.98 -0.45
N LEU A 91 -8.36 0.78 -0.58
CA LEU A 91 -9.79 0.63 -0.87
C LEU A 91 -10.67 1.27 0.21
N ARG A 92 -10.23 1.26 1.47
CA ARG A 92 -10.93 1.90 2.60
C ARG A 92 -10.68 3.39 2.71
N ALA A 93 -9.50 3.86 2.31
CA ALA A 93 -9.08 5.25 2.48
C ALA A 93 -9.40 6.14 1.27
N LEU A 94 -9.37 5.59 0.05
CA LEU A 94 -9.56 6.35 -1.17
C LEU A 94 -11.02 6.39 -1.63
N PRO A 95 -11.43 7.47 -2.31
CA PRO A 95 -12.73 7.53 -2.96
C PRO A 95 -12.91 6.39 -3.97
N PRO A 96 -14.12 5.79 -4.10
CA PRO A 96 -14.38 4.64 -5.00
C PRO A 96 -14.08 4.89 -6.49
N ARG A 97 -13.87 6.16 -6.90
CA ARG A 97 -13.47 6.51 -8.26
C ARG A 97 -12.08 5.96 -8.63
N PHE A 98 -11.20 5.78 -7.64
CA PHE A 98 -9.83 5.35 -7.88
C PHE A 98 -9.74 3.84 -8.15
N LYS A 99 -9.07 3.50 -9.25
CA LYS A 99 -8.66 2.14 -9.58
C LYS A 99 -7.25 1.90 -9.02
N VAL A 100 -7.16 1.08 -7.98
CA VAL A 100 -5.89 0.74 -7.33
C VAL A 100 -5.30 -0.51 -7.98
N SER A 101 -4.05 -0.42 -8.45
CA SER A 101 -3.20 -1.55 -8.84
C SER A 101 -2.05 -1.71 -7.85
N VAL A 102 -1.81 -2.94 -7.39
CA VAL A 102 -0.71 -3.28 -6.48
C VAL A 102 0.05 -4.45 -7.08
N GLU A 103 1.33 -4.23 -7.33
CA GLU A 103 2.21 -5.20 -8.01
C GLU A 103 3.56 -5.27 -7.30
N ILE A 104 4.22 -6.41 -7.42
CA ILE A 104 5.61 -6.57 -6.96
C ILE A 104 6.55 -5.87 -7.95
N ASN A 105 7.57 -5.20 -7.42
CA ASN A 105 8.65 -4.62 -8.22
C ASN A 105 9.32 -5.69 -9.10
N PRO A 106 9.47 -5.45 -10.42
CA PRO A 106 10.04 -6.44 -11.33
C PRO A 106 11.43 -6.93 -10.91
N GLY A 107 11.64 -8.24 -10.95
CA GLY A 107 12.91 -8.89 -10.60
C GLY A 107 13.15 -9.07 -9.10
N THR A 108 12.19 -8.70 -8.24
CA THR A 108 12.38 -8.76 -6.77
C THR A 108 11.81 -10.01 -6.12
N HIS A 109 10.99 -10.79 -6.81
CA HIS A 109 10.37 -12.00 -6.26
C HIS A 109 10.26 -13.13 -7.29
N ALA A 110 10.62 -14.36 -6.88
CA ALA A 110 10.66 -15.52 -7.77
C ALA A 110 9.29 -15.91 -8.36
N SER A 111 8.21 -15.54 -7.69
CA SER A 111 6.83 -15.80 -8.14
C SER A 111 6.05 -14.52 -8.45
N GLU A 112 6.74 -13.42 -8.79
CA GLU A 112 6.13 -12.10 -9.03
C GLU A 112 4.92 -12.15 -9.97
N HIS A 113 5.00 -12.86 -11.10
CA HIS A 113 3.90 -12.93 -12.06
C HIS A 113 2.66 -13.62 -11.49
N SER A 114 2.85 -14.67 -10.70
CA SER A 114 1.75 -15.39 -10.06
C SER A 114 1.08 -14.51 -9.00
N VAL A 115 1.87 -13.82 -8.18
CA VAL A 115 1.36 -12.91 -7.15
C VAL A 115 0.64 -11.73 -7.78
N ASN A 116 1.23 -11.07 -8.78
CA ASN A 116 0.60 -9.93 -9.48
C ASN A 116 -0.71 -10.35 -10.17
N LYS A 117 -0.77 -11.56 -10.73
CA LYS A 117 -2.00 -12.11 -11.29
C LYS A 117 -3.08 -12.32 -10.23
N GLN A 118 -2.72 -12.79 -9.04
CA GLN A 118 -3.66 -12.93 -7.93
C GLN A 118 -4.14 -11.57 -7.41
N LEU A 119 -3.22 -10.60 -7.31
CA LEU A 119 -3.52 -9.24 -6.84
C LEU A 119 -4.32 -8.41 -7.85
N SER A 120 -4.34 -8.76 -9.14
CA SER A 120 -5.13 -8.07 -10.17
C SER A 120 -6.52 -8.69 -10.40
N ASP A 121 -6.72 -9.96 -10.02
CA ASP A 121 -7.98 -10.69 -10.10
C ASP A 121 -8.99 -10.15 -9.06
N LYS A 122 -9.99 -9.38 -9.54
CA LYS A 122 -10.98 -8.73 -8.67
C LYS A 122 -11.88 -9.73 -7.95
N GLU A 123 -12.26 -10.82 -8.61
CA GLU A 123 -13.14 -11.85 -8.04
C GLU A 123 -12.41 -12.61 -6.94
N ARG A 124 -11.14 -12.95 -7.19
CA ARG A 124 -10.30 -13.59 -6.18
C ARG A 124 -10.03 -12.70 -4.98
N VAL A 125 -9.74 -11.42 -5.21
CA VAL A 125 -9.57 -10.47 -4.10
C VAL A 125 -10.87 -10.32 -3.34
N ALA A 126 -12.03 -10.16 -4.01
CA ALA A 126 -13.31 -10.09 -3.31
C ALA A 126 -13.57 -11.32 -2.44
N ALA A 127 -13.36 -12.53 -2.97
CA ALA A 127 -13.50 -13.78 -2.21
C ALA A 127 -12.53 -13.86 -1.02
N ALA A 128 -11.30 -13.36 -1.18
CA ALA A 128 -10.33 -13.26 -0.09
C ALA A 128 -10.80 -12.31 1.02
N LEU A 129 -11.49 -11.21 0.67
CA LEU A 129 -12.03 -10.25 1.64
C LEU A 129 -13.30 -10.75 2.36
N GLU A 130 -13.96 -11.78 1.85
CA GLU A 130 -15.07 -12.45 2.54
C GLU A 130 -14.59 -13.50 3.54
N ASN A 131 -13.32 -13.92 3.46
CA ASN A 131 -12.72 -14.85 4.40
C ASN A 131 -12.40 -14.15 5.72
N THR A 132 -13.16 -14.48 6.78
CA THR A 132 -13.03 -13.85 8.11
C THR A 132 -11.61 -13.96 8.68
N HIS A 133 -10.98 -15.14 8.57
CA HIS A 133 -9.64 -15.34 9.12
C HIS A 133 -8.59 -14.50 8.39
N LEU A 134 -8.67 -14.46 7.05
CA LEU A 134 -7.76 -13.64 6.26
C LEU A 134 -7.95 -12.15 6.55
N MET A 135 -9.21 -11.72 6.71
CA MET A 135 -9.52 -10.34 7.08
C MET A 135 -9.04 -9.95 8.47
N GLU A 136 -9.06 -10.86 9.45
CA GLU A 136 -8.48 -10.62 10.77
C GLU A 136 -6.98 -10.31 10.67
N VAL A 137 -6.24 -11.13 9.93
CA VAL A 137 -4.79 -10.92 9.72
C VAL A 137 -4.53 -9.61 8.96
N ILE A 138 -5.28 -9.34 7.89
CA ILE A 138 -5.17 -8.08 7.14
C ILE A 138 -5.46 -6.88 8.05
N ASN A 139 -6.49 -6.96 8.90
CA ASN A 139 -6.83 -5.90 9.83
C ASN A 139 -5.73 -5.68 10.89
N GLN A 140 -5.04 -6.74 11.34
CA GLN A 140 -3.88 -6.62 12.22
C GLN A 140 -2.73 -5.87 11.53
N CYS A 141 -2.41 -6.22 10.27
CA CYS A 141 -1.43 -5.49 9.48
C CYS A 141 -1.79 -4.01 9.30
N ILE A 142 -3.07 -3.72 9.06
CA ILE A 142 -3.56 -2.35 8.80
C ILE A 142 -3.73 -1.53 10.09
N SER A 143 -3.90 -2.18 11.23
CA SER A 143 -4.12 -1.47 12.49
C SER A 143 -2.89 -0.62 12.82
N SER A 144 -3.08 0.69 12.87
CA SER A 144 -2.06 1.59 13.40
C SER A 144 -1.81 1.16 14.84
N PRO A 145 -0.55 1.01 15.29
CA PRO A 145 -0.30 0.83 16.71
C PRO A 145 -0.94 2.01 17.44
N LEU A 146 -1.78 1.73 18.44
CA LEU A 146 -2.23 2.71 19.41
C LEU A 146 -0.96 3.30 20.03
N LYS A 147 -0.53 4.46 19.55
CA LYS A 147 0.49 5.28 20.19
C LYS A 147 -0.19 6.28 21.10
#